data_AF-J3M2R8-F1
#
_entry.id   AF-J3M2R8-F1
#
_cell.length_a   1.000
_cell.length_b   1.000
_cell.length_c   1.000
_cell.angle_alpha   90.00
_cell.angle_beta   90.00
_cell.angle_gamma   90.00
#
_symmetry.space_group_name_H-M   'P 1'
#
loop_
_entity.id
_entity.type
_entity.pdbx_description
1 polymer ?
#
loop_
_entity_poly.entity_id
_entity_poly.type
_entity_poly.pdbx_seq_one_letter_code
_entity_poly.pdbx_strand_id
1 'polypeptide(L)'
;MTSLPDKGVSPSSSDPLSEGNAAPSHSSSGQEDPSLKQSKTSILSCVFNSPFNIFEAHQDSPANKSPKSSSGSYGWSRVLRRIVCTGSMWRFLGVSKVLTSSDVWFLGKCYKLVSEESSSDSDSESGHAAFLEDFSSRIWITYRKGFDAISDSKYTSDVNWGCMVRSSQMLVAQALLFHHLGRSWRKPSQKPYNPEYIGILHMFGDSEAYAFSIHNLLQAGRSYGLAAGSWVGPYAMCRAWQTLVRTNREQSEVVDGHGSFPMALYVVSGDEDGERGGAPVVCIDVAAQLCCDFNKGQSTWSPILLLVPLVLGLDKLNPRYIPLLKETFTFPQSLGILGGKPGTSTYIAGVQDDRALYLDPHEVQMAVDIAADNLEADTSSYHCSTMRDLALDLIDPSLAIGFYCRDKGKLLLLSDKCWSLLSSL
;
A
#
# COMPACT_ATOMS: atom_id res chain seq x y z
N MET A 1 -42.60 -0.36 -57.76
CA MET A 1 -44.07 -0.36 -58.02
C MET A 1 -44.76 0.03 -56.73
N THR A 2 -45.88 0.78 -56.78
CA THR A 2 -46.88 1.05 -55.70
C THR A 2 -46.38 1.43 -54.29
N SER A 3 -46.80 2.50 -53.59
CA SER A 3 -47.63 3.72 -53.85
C SER A 3 -47.61 4.51 -52.51
N LEU A 4 -47.22 5.79 -52.41
CA LEU A 4 -47.97 7.05 -52.72
C LEU A 4 -49.36 7.17 -52.05
N PRO A 5 -49.83 8.37 -51.61
CA PRO A 5 -49.16 9.66 -51.30
C PRO A 5 -49.67 10.22 -49.91
N ASP A 6 -49.75 11.49 -49.46
CA ASP A 6 -49.29 12.85 -49.90
C ASP A 6 -49.08 13.81 -48.67
N LYS A 7 -49.42 15.12 -48.76
CA LYS A 7 -49.22 16.22 -47.77
C LYS A 7 -50.42 17.19 -47.66
N GLY A 8 -50.38 18.10 -46.67
CA GLY A 8 -51.18 19.34 -46.55
C GLY A 8 -51.01 19.98 -45.15
N VAL A 9 -50.33 21.11 -44.88
CA VAL A 9 -50.33 22.52 -45.37
C VAL A 9 -51.16 23.47 -44.45
N SER A 10 -50.61 24.67 -44.16
CA SER A 10 -51.01 25.72 -43.19
C SER A 10 -51.32 27.07 -43.93
N PRO A 11 -51.21 28.33 -43.41
CA PRO A 11 -51.16 28.93 -42.04
C PRO A 11 -52.02 30.24 -41.85
N SER A 12 -51.98 30.91 -40.67
CA SER A 12 -52.20 32.38 -40.37
C SER A 12 -52.26 32.59 -38.82
N SER A 13 -51.79 33.61 -38.08
CA SER A 13 -51.56 35.10 -38.18
C SER A 13 -52.80 35.99 -37.91
N SER A 14 -52.81 37.05 -37.08
CA SER A 14 -51.85 37.63 -36.08
C SER A 14 -52.43 38.90 -35.37
N ASP A 15 -52.18 39.09 -34.05
CA ASP A 15 -52.23 40.36 -33.25
C ASP A 15 -53.59 41.14 -33.15
N PRO A 16 -53.78 42.23 -32.34
CA PRO A 16 -52.83 43.07 -31.54
C PRO A 16 -53.23 43.57 -30.10
N LEU A 17 -52.25 44.14 -29.34
CA LEU A 17 -52.25 45.34 -28.42
C LEU A 17 -53.35 45.56 -27.31
N SER A 18 -53.22 46.35 -26.22
CA SER A 18 -52.12 47.02 -25.46
C SER A 18 -52.64 47.75 -24.17
N GLU A 19 -51.81 47.94 -23.13
CA GLU A 19 -51.91 48.98 -22.03
C GLU A 19 -53.16 48.97 -21.09
N GLY A 20 -53.23 49.62 -19.90
CA GLY A 20 -52.22 50.30 -19.03
C GLY A 20 -52.80 51.06 -17.79
N ASN A 21 -52.15 50.95 -16.61
CA ASN A 21 -52.11 51.86 -15.42
C ASN A 21 -53.36 52.32 -14.56
N ALA A 22 -53.26 52.03 -13.25
CA ALA A 22 -53.31 52.93 -12.05
C ALA A 22 -54.61 53.51 -11.38
N ALA A 23 -54.94 52.96 -10.18
CA ALA A 23 -55.22 53.64 -8.86
C ALA A 23 -56.42 54.64 -8.71
N PRO A 24 -56.74 55.26 -7.52
CA PRO A 24 -56.18 55.15 -6.15
C PRO A 24 -57.22 55.11 -4.96
N SER A 25 -56.73 55.30 -3.71
CA SER A 25 -57.43 55.66 -2.43
C SER A 25 -58.23 54.56 -1.69
N HIS A 26 -58.42 54.49 -0.36
CA HIS A 26 -57.87 54.95 0.94
C HIS A 26 -58.87 54.41 2.03
N SER A 27 -58.64 54.26 3.34
CA SER A 27 -57.58 54.66 4.30
C SER A 27 -57.62 53.87 5.63
N SER A 28 -56.46 53.73 6.31
CA SER A 28 -56.23 53.70 7.80
C SER A 28 -56.87 52.60 8.68
N SER A 29 -56.29 52.11 9.79
CA SER A 29 -55.02 52.35 10.54
C SER A 29 -54.65 51.09 11.36
N GLY A 30 -53.44 50.88 11.90
CA GLY A 30 -52.22 51.72 11.89
C GLY A 30 -50.98 51.00 12.47
N GLN A 31 -49.93 51.80 12.69
CA GLN A 31 -48.58 51.60 13.27
C GLN A 31 -48.40 50.51 14.38
N GLU A 32 -47.20 49.97 14.67
CA GLU A 32 -45.82 50.37 14.29
C GLU A 32 -44.82 49.19 14.30
N ASP A 33 -43.65 49.37 13.70
CA ASP A 33 -42.48 48.46 13.69
C ASP A 33 -41.24 49.25 14.17
N PRO A 34 -40.24 48.66 14.86
CA PRO A 34 -39.02 48.34 14.11
C PRO A 34 -38.14 47.16 14.62
N SER A 35 -37.33 46.67 13.67
CA SER A 35 -35.89 46.29 13.80
C SER A 35 -35.50 44.82 14.04
N LEU A 36 -35.06 44.21 12.93
CA LEU A 36 -33.77 43.48 12.78
C LEU A 36 -33.17 42.79 14.02
N LYS A 37 -33.29 41.45 14.05
CA LYS A 37 -32.24 40.56 14.55
C LYS A 37 -32.31 39.18 13.88
N GLN A 38 -31.20 38.74 13.31
CA GLN A 38 -31.02 37.37 12.82
C GLN A 38 -31.01 36.41 14.03
N SER A 39 -31.88 35.41 14.03
CA SER A 39 -31.78 34.28 14.96
C SER A 39 -30.68 33.32 14.51
N LYS A 40 -30.00 32.70 15.48
CA LYS A 40 -28.77 31.93 15.24
C LYS A 40 -29.01 30.41 15.19
N THR A 41 -28.04 29.76 14.56
CA THR A 41 -27.68 28.34 14.65
C THR A 41 -28.02 27.63 15.96
N SER A 42 -28.31 26.33 15.85
CA SER A 42 -27.98 25.36 16.90
C SER A 42 -27.05 24.29 16.31
N ILE A 43 -25.77 24.38 16.68
CA ILE A 43 -24.79 23.30 16.52
C ILE A 43 -24.48 22.83 17.94
N LEU A 44 -24.65 21.54 18.20
CA LEU A 44 -24.28 20.96 19.49
C LEU A 44 -22.84 20.47 19.46
N SER A 45 -21.93 21.28 20.00
CA SER A 45 -20.58 20.87 20.38
C SER A 45 -20.36 21.17 21.86
N CYS A 46 -20.18 20.12 22.66
CA CYS A 46 -19.81 20.26 24.07
C CYS A 46 -18.30 20.33 24.21
N VAL A 47 -17.80 21.49 24.66
CA VAL A 47 -16.37 21.71 24.94
C VAL A 47 -16.11 21.51 26.43
N PHE A 48 -15.08 20.74 26.79
CA PHE A 48 -14.40 20.88 28.08
C PHE A 48 -12.88 20.76 27.93
N ASN A 49 -12.18 21.51 28.78
CA ASN A 49 -10.83 22.01 28.48
C ASN A 49 -9.70 21.04 28.81
N SER A 50 -8.62 21.16 28.03
CA SER A 50 -7.27 20.78 28.44
C SER A 50 -6.65 21.87 29.34
N PRO A 51 -5.93 21.47 30.38
CA PRO A 51 -4.80 22.25 30.89
C PRO A 51 -3.55 21.36 31.16
N PHE A 52 -2.30 21.84 31.15
CA PHE A 52 -1.77 23.19 31.05
C PHE A 52 -0.60 23.26 30.06
N ASN A 53 -0.33 24.45 29.53
CA ASN A 53 1.01 24.80 29.07
C ASN A 53 1.24 26.31 29.35
N ILE A 54 1.96 26.63 30.42
CA ILE A 54 2.47 27.97 30.71
C ILE A 54 3.95 27.79 31.07
N PHE A 55 4.81 28.45 30.31
CA PHE A 55 6.25 28.46 30.51
C PHE A 55 6.65 29.92 30.66
N GLU A 56 7.03 30.33 31.87
CA GLU A 56 7.55 31.67 32.13
C GLU A 56 8.81 31.54 32.98
N ALA A 57 9.81 32.37 32.67
CA ALA A 57 11.20 32.11 33.04
C ALA A 57 11.68 33.05 34.14
N HIS A 58 12.50 32.53 35.05
CA HIS A 58 13.46 33.32 35.80
C HIS A 58 14.81 32.61 35.83
N GLN A 59 15.88 33.39 35.68
CA GLN A 59 17.26 32.94 35.84
C GLN A 59 17.61 32.91 37.34
N ASP A 60 18.43 31.96 37.79
CA ASP A 60 19.67 32.33 38.48
C ASP A 60 20.68 31.17 38.60
N SER A 61 21.90 31.48 39.05
CA SER A 61 23.09 30.61 39.02
C SER A 61 23.41 29.87 40.35
N PRO A 62 24.38 28.93 40.40
CA PRO A 62 24.40 27.85 41.39
C PRO A 62 25.34 28.08 42.60
N ALA A 63 25.15 27.30 43.69
CA ALA A 63 26.19 26.40 44.24
C ALA A 63 25.84 25.63 45.55
N ASN A 64 26.42 24.42 45.66
CA ASN A 64 27.08 23.83 46.85
C ASN A 64 26.33 23.16 48.05
N LYS A 65 26.82 21.94 48.33
CA LYS A 65 27.05 21.26 49.63
C LYS A 65 25.94 20.43 50.32
N SER A 66 26.43 19.45 51.08
CA SER A 66 25.79 18.34 51.82
C SER A 66 26.21 18.44 53.32
N PRO A 67 25.93 17.50 54.29
CA PRO A 67 25.44 16.11 54.16
C PRO A 67 24.49 15.54 55.27
N LYS A 68 23.99 14.31 55.02
CA LYS A 68 23.64 13.20 55.97
C LYS A 68 22.87 13.46 57.29
N SER A 69 21.75 12.75 57.47
CA SER A 69 21.63 11.66 58.49
C SER A 69 20.40 10.77 58.20
N SER A 70 19.94 9.93 59.14
CA SER A 70 19.23 8.67 58.84
C SER A 70 18.01 8.32 59.72
N SER A 71 16.95 7.81 59.10
CA SER A 71 16.13 6.68 59.59
C SER A 71 15.21 6.19 58.46
N GLY A 72 14.67 4.97 58.53
CA GLY A 72 13.87 4.38 57.45
C GLY A 72 12.52 3.82 57.90
N SER A 73 11.58 3.71 56.95
CA SER A 73 10.40 2.85 57.02
C SER A 73 9.98 2.43 55.60
N TYR A 74 9.05 1.48 55.50
CA TYR A 74 8.83 0.65 54.31
C TYR A 74 7.84 1.24 53.31
N GLY A 75 8.10 1.07 52.01
CA GLY A 75 7.18 1.38 50.92
C GLY A 75 7.64 0.78 49.59
N TRP A 76 6.80 -0.05 48.96
CA TRP A 76 7.14 -0.75 47.70
C TRP A 76 7.08 0.18 46.49
N SER A 77 8.18 0.35 45.75
CA SER A 77 8.18 0.82 44.36
C SER A 77 9.55 0.73 43.67
N ARG A 78 9.52 0.65 42.32
CA ARG A 78 10.63 0.85 41.36
C ARG A 78 11.83 -0.12 41.43
N VAL A 79 11.78 -1.18 40.63
CA VAL A 79 12.99 -1.78 40.02
C VAL A 79 13.25 -1.09 38.68
N LEU A 80 14.09 -0.05 38.67
CA LEU A 80 14.66 0.50 37.44
C LEU A 80 15.84 -0.36 36.97
N ARG A 81 15.59 -1.39 36.14
CA ARG A 81 16.68 -2.12 35.48
C ARG A 81 17.11 -1.38 34.22
N ARG A 82 18.17 -0.58 34.36
CA ARG A 82 18.91 0.08 33.27
C ARG A 82 19.47 -0.98 32.31
N ILE A 83 18.72 -1.33 31.26
CA ILE A 83 19.23 -2.21 30.20
C ILE A 83 20.29 -1.41 29.43
N VAL A 84 21.54 -1.83 29.57
CA VAL A 84 22.63 -1.39 28.70
C VAL A 84 22.48 -2.16 27.39
N CYS A 85 22.32 -1.47 26.26
CA CYS A 85 22.21 -2.08 24.94
C CYS A 85 23.58 -2.58 24.39
N THR A 86 24.34 -3.31 25.21
CA THR A 86 25.47 -4.14 24.79
C THR A 86 24.93 -5.46 24.25
N GLY A 87 24.37 -5.40 23.05
CA GLY A 87 23.75 -6.52 22.32
C GLY A 87 24.15 -6.54 20.85
N SER A 88 25.43 -6.25 20.56
CA SER A 88 25.99 -6.44 19.22
C SER A 88 26.03 -7.93 18.84
N MET A 89 26.11 -8.22 17.54
CA MET A 89 26.24 -9.56 16.95
C MET A 89 24.95 -10.40 16.81
N TRP A 90 23.86 -9.82 16.28
CA TRP A 90 22.96 -10.59 15.41
C TRP A 90 23.55 -10.70 13.99
N ARG A 91 24.65 -11.46 13.87
CA ARG A 91 25.15 -11.93 12.58
C ARG A 91 24.28 -13.11 12.14
N PHE A 92 23.21 -12.83 11.41
CA PHE A 92 22.60 -13.85 10.56
C PHE A 92 23.61 -14.23 9.47
N LEU A 93 24.39 -15.28 9.73
CA LEU A 93 25.14 -15.98 8.71
C LEU A 93 24.13 -16.56 7.71
N GLY A 94 24.08 -15.97 6.52
CA GLY A 94 23.27 -16.46 5.41
C GLY A 94 23.78 -17.80 4.91
N VAL A 95 23.39 -18.88 5.61
CA VAL A 95 23.45 -20.23 5.04
C VAL A 95 22.36 -20.28 3.98
N SER A 96 22.74 -20.21 2.71
CA SER A 96 21.85 -20.47 1.58
C SER A 96 21.27 -21.88 1.75
N LYS A 97 20.03 -21.94 2.26
CA LYS A 97 19.40 -23.19 2.64
C LYS A 97 18.94 -23.93 1.39
N VAL A 98 19.32 -25.21 1.30
CA VAL A 98 18.90 -26.08 0.22
C VAL A 98 17.37 -26.22 0.27
N LEU A 99 16.72 -26.03 -0.88
CA LEU A 99 15.28 -26.29 -1.05
C LEU A 99 14.98 -27.76 -0.75
N THR A 100 13.79 -28.06 -0.24
CA THR A 100 13.33 -29.45 -0.13
C THR A 100 13.00 -30.02 -1.51
N SER A 101 12.71 -31.33 -1.60
CA SER A 101 12.25 -31.95 -2.86
C SER A 101 10.81 -31.55 -3.24
N SER A 102 10.07 -30.88 -2.36
CA SER A 102 8.67 -30.48 -2.56
C SER A 102 8.51 -29.33 -3.55
N ASP A 103 7.36 -29.31 -4.23
CA ASP A 103 6.92 -28.22 -5.10
C ASP A 103 7.00 -26.83 -4.41
N VAL A 104 7.60 -25.86 -5.10
CA VAL A 104 7.67 -24.45 -4.65
C VAL A 104 6.59 -23.63 -5.34
N TRP A 105 5.73 -22.98 -4.57
CA TRP A 105 4.75 -22.04 -5.09
C TRP A 105 5.25 -20.60 -4.92
N PHE A 106 5.50 -19.91 -6.02
CA PHE A 106 6.05 -18.56 -6.03
C PHE A 106 5.20 -17.64 -6.90
N LEU A 107 4.54 -16.65 -6.28
CA LEU A 107 3.66 -15.67 -6.93
C LEU A 107 2.73 -16.28 -8.02
N GLY A 108 1.94 -17.29 -7.67
CA GLY A 108 0.97 -17.90 -8.58
C GLY A 108 1.54 -18.91 -9.60
N LYS A 109 2.82 -19.29 -9.50
CA LYS A 109 3.44 -20.33 -10.32
C LYS A 109 4.05 -21.42 -9.44
N CYS A 110 3.78 -22.68 -9.79
CA CYS A 110 4.45 -23.84 -9.20
C CYS A 110 5.77 -24.14 -9.93
N TYR A 111 6.77 -24.59 -9.17
CA TYR A 111 8.02 -25.19 -9.62
C TYR A 111 8.17 -26.57 -8.99
N LYS A 112 8.18 -27.61 -9.84
CA LYS A 112 8.53 -28.96 -9.43
C LYS A 112 10.03 -29.09 -9.34
N LEU A 113 10.55 -29.62 -8.23
CA LEU A 113 11.99 -29.80 -8.03
C LEU A 113 12.45 -31.24 -8.25
N VAL A 114 11.54 -32.21 -8.20
CA VAL A 114 11.76 -33.60 -8.61
C VAL A 114 10.53 -34.08 -9.38
N SER A 115 10.74 -34.74 -10.53
CA SER A 115 9.77 -35.66 -11.11
C SER A 115 10.23 -37.08 -10.79
N GLU A 116 9.45 -37.81 -10.00
CA GLU A 116 9.69 -39.24 -9.83
C GLU A 116 9.35 -39.98 -11.15
N GLU A 117 10.18 -40.97 -11.51
CA GLU A 117 9.99 -41.92 -12.62
C GLU A 117 9.94 -41.37 -14.07
N SER A 118 11.05 -40.81 -14.58
CA SER A 118 11.67 -41.31 -15.85
C SER A 118 12.98 -40.60 -16.29
N SER A 119 14.12 -41.26 -16.04
CA SER A 119 15.29 -41.36 -16.96
C SER A 119 15.92 -40.11 -17.62
N SER A 120 16.05 -38.96 -16.94
CA SER A 120 17.14 -37.99 -17.22
C SER A 120 17.35 -36.97 -16.09
N ASP A 121 18.61 -36.75 -15.66
CA ASP A 121 18.99 -35.77 -14.63
C ASP A 121 18.77 -34.29 -15.05
N SER A 122 18.46 -34.03 -16.32
CA SER A 122 18.23 -32.67 -16.86
C SER A 122 17.03 -31.95 -16.26
N ASP A 123 15.98 -32.70 -15.91
CA ASP A 123 14.65 -32.11 -15.75
C ASP A 123 14.42 -31.56 -14.33
N SER A 124 15.03 -32.17 -13.32
CA SER A 124 15.05 -31.67 -11.93
C SER A 124 15.92 -30.41 -11.78
N GLU A 125 17.11 -30.38 -12.39
CA GLU A 125 17.92 -29.16 -12.48
C GLU A 125 17.14 -28.02 -13.15
N SER A 126 16.37 -28.31 -14.20
CA SER A 126 15.58 -27.30 -14.92
C SER A 126 14.55 -26.60 -14.02
N GLY A 127 13.86 -27.35 -13.14
CA GLY A 127 12.86 -26.82 -12.23
C GLY A 127 13.46 -25.91 -11.15
N HIS A 128 14.59 -26.35 -10.58
CA HIS A 128 15.34 -25.59 -9.59
C HIS A 128 15.96 -24.31 -10.17
N ALA A 129 16.61 -24.40 -11.33
CA ALA A 129 17.17 -23.25 -12.04
C ALA A 129 16.09 -22.23 -12.43
N ALA A 130 14.96 -22.68 -12.99
CA ALA A 130 13.85 -21.81 -13.38
C ALA A 130 13.18 -21.12 -12.18
N PHE A 131 13.22 -21.71 -10.98
CA PHE A 131 12.81 -21.04 -9.75
C PHE A 131 13.81 -19.96 -9.32
N LEU A 132 15.12 -20.27 -9.27
CA LEU A 132 16.13 -19.31 -8.84
C LEU A 132 16.26 -18.12 -9.81
N GLU A 133 16.09 -18.35 -11.11
CA GLU A 133 15.98 -17.29 -12.12
C GLU A 133 14.74 -16.40 -11.86
N ASP A 134 13.60 -16.98 -11.49
CA ASP A 134 12.39 -16.22 -11.16
C ASP A 134 12.53 -15.42 -9.85
N PHE A 135 13.11 -16.02 -8.81
CA PHE A 135 13.38 -15.36 -7.53
C PHE A 135 14.31 -14.15 -7.72
N SER A 136 15.45 -14.36 -8.38
CA SER A 136 16.42 -13.28 -8.65
C SER A 136 15.90 -12.24 -9.64
N SER A 137 14.94 -12.59 -10.51
CA SER A 137 14.23 -11.65 -11.38
C SER A 137 13.22 -10.76 -10.64
N ARG A 138 12.89 -11.00 -9.37
CA ARG A 138 11.98 -10.11 -8.63
C ARG A 138 12.70 -8.83 -8.20
N ILE A 139 12.02 -7.70 -8.37
CA ILE A 139 12.47 -6.41 -7.83
C ILE A 139 12.51 -6.50 -6.30
N TRP A 140 13.68 -6.24 -5.74
CA TRP A 140 13.99 -6.22 -4.31
C TRP A 140 14.31 -4.79 -3.91
N ILE A 141 13.72 -4.31 -2.81
CA ILE A 141 13.90 -2.94 -2.32
C ILE A 141 14.23 -3.02 -0.82
N THR A 142 15.24 -2.25 -0.44
CA THR A 142 16.06 -2.39 0.77
C THR A 142 16.10 -1.09 1.57
N TYR A 143 16.66 -1.09 2.77
CA TYR A 143 17.01 0.16 3.45
C TYR A 143 18.05 0.92 2.63
N ARG A 144 17.83 2.23 2.47
CA ARG A 144 18.71 3.11 1.71
C ARG A 144 19.25 4.22 2.61
N LYS A 145 20.35 4.83 2.20
CA LYS A 145 21.01 5.94 2.91
C LYS A 145 21.66 6.90 1.92
N GLY A 146 21.81 8.16 2.32
CA GLY A 146 22.35 9.22 1.47
C GLY A 146 21.34 9.75 0.46
N PHE A 147 20.05 9.55 0.70
CA PHE A 147 18.98 10.23 -0.02
C PHE A 147 18.65 11.60 0.61
N ASP A 148 17.90 12.43 -0.12
CA ASP A 148 17.45 13.77 0.33
C ASP A 148 16.64 13.70 1.62
N ALA A 149 16.76 14.70 2.49
CA ALA A 149 16.06 14.69 3.77
C ALA A 149 14.53 14.63 3.58
N ILE A 150 13.86 13.68 4.24
CA ILE A 150 12.41 13.47 4.07
C ILE A 150 11.64 14.64 4.71
N SER A 151 11.07 15.52 3.87
CA SER A 151 10.29 16.70 4.28
C SER A 151 10.95 17.49 5.43
N ASP A 152 10.20 17.94 6.44
CA ASP A 152 10.67 18.72 7.59
C ASP A 152 11.60 17.96 8.57
N SER A 153 11.96 16.71 8.25
CA SER A 153 12.78 15.85 9.11
C SER A 153 14.29 15.97 8.83
N LYS A 154 15.09 15.15 9.53
CA LYS A 154 16.54 15.02 9.30
C LYS A 154 16.93 13.61 8.82
N TYR A 155 15.96 12.81 8.40
CA TYR A 155 16.20 11.44 7.93
C TYR A 155 16.63 11.45 6.47
N THR A 156 17.92 11.17 6.25
CA THR A 156 18.55 10.85 4.95
C THR A 156 18.80 9.34 4.78
N SER A 157 18.11 8.53 5.60
CA SER A 157 18.16 7.06 5.60
C SER A 157 16.95 6.47 6.34
N ASP A 158 16.42 5.35 5.84
CA ASP A 158 15.26 4.65 6.43
C ASP A 158 15.61 3.42 7.28
N VAL A 159 16.90 3.21 7.52
CA VAL A 159 17.45 2.10 8.31
C VAL A 159 16.78 2.00 9.69
N ASN A 160 16.41 0.77 10.06
CA ASN A 160 15.70 0.37 11.28
C ASN A 160 14.21 0.79 11.38
N TRP A 161 13.63 1.53 10.42
CA TRP A 161 12.21 1.92 10.50
C TRP A 161 11.41 1.71 9.21
N GLY A 162 11.98 1.99 8.02
CA GLY A 162 11.30 1.93 6.72
C GLY A 162 10.87 0.54 6.22
N CYS A 163 11.07 -0.54 7.00
CA CYS A 163 10.89 -1.93 6.54
C CYS A 163 9.51 -2.20 5.91
N MET A 164 8.43 -1.64 6.49
CA MET A 164 7.07 -1.77 5.96
C MET A 164 6.88 -1.01 4.63
N VAL A 165 7.51 0.17 4.49
CA VAL A 165 7.54 0.91 3.21
C VAL A 165 8.21 0.04 2.16
N ARG A 166 9.42 -0.46 2.43
CA ARG A 166 10.20 -1.26 1.46
C ARG A 166 9.52 -2.57 1.07
N SER A 167 8.92 -3.30 2.03
CA SER A 167 8.13 -4.50 1.71
C SER A 167 6.87 -4.20 0.87
N SER A 168 6.24 -3.04 1.07
CA SER A 168 5.10 -2.61 0.26
C SER A 168 5.52 -2.13 -1.14
N GLN A 169 6.63 -1.39 -1.26
CA GLN A 169 7.21 -1.00 -2.55
C GLN A 169 7.54 -2.25 -3.39
N MET A 170 8.11 -3.30 -2.79
CA MET A 170 8.37 -4.57 -3.51
C MET A 170 7.09 -5.23 -4.07
N LEU A 171 6.00 -5.25 -3.30
CA LEU A 171 4.72 -5.83 -3.74
C LEU A 171 4.12 -5.02 -4.90
N VAL A 172 4.11 -3.70 -4.80
CA VAL A 172 3.60 -2.80 -5.86
C VAL A 172 4.51 -2.83 -7.10
N ALA A 173 5.83 -2.98 -6.92
CA ALA A 173 6.77 -3.18 -8.01
C ALA A 173 6.49 -4.49 -8.78
N GLN A 174 6.12 -5.59 -8.10
CA GLN A 174 5.69 -6.80 -8.82
C GLN A 174 4.36 -6.59 -9.57
N ALA A 175 3.41 -5.82 -9.02
CA ALA A 175 2.16 -5.51 -9.71
C ALA A 175 2.42 -4.77 -11.04
N LEU A 176 3.27 -3.74 -11.01
CA LEU A 176 3.70 -3.00 -12.20
C LEU A 176 4.45 -3.90 -13.19
N LEU A 177 5.37 -4.73 -12.70
CA LEU A 177 6.14 -5.67 -13.52
C LEU A 177 5.24 -6.72 -14.20
N PHE A 178 4.22 -7.23 -13.50
CA PHE A 178 3.23 -8.15 -14.05
C PHE A 178 2.22 -7.44 -14.98
N HIS A 179 2.01 -6.14 -14.81
CA HIS A 179 1.19 -5.32 -15.71
C HIS A 179 1.88 -5.08 -17.05
N HIS A 180 3.10 -4.53 -17.04
CA HIS A 180 3.81 -4.16 -18.26
C HIS A 180 4.46 -5.36 -18.96
N LEU A 181 5.15 -6.24 -18.22
CA LEU A 181 6.01 -7.28 -18.79
C LEU A 181 5.50 -8.71 -18.53
N GLY A 182 4.55 -8.87 -17.61
CA GLY A 182 3.85 -10.13 -17.35
C GLY A 182 4.59 -11.05 -16.38
N ARG A 183 3.85 -11.98 -15.77
CA ARG A 183 4.34 -12.91 -14.74
C ARG A 183 5.55 -13.75 -15.18
N SER A 184 5.62 -14.09 -16.47
CA SER A 184 6.69 -14.90 -17.06
C SER A 184 7.99 -14.13 -17.30
N TRP A 185 8.01 -12.80 -17.15
CA TRP A 185 9.22 -12.00 -17.38
C TRP A 185 10.37 -12.35 -16.42
N ARG A 186 11.59 -12.29 -16.95
CA ARG A 186 12.86 -12.54 -16.26
C ARG A 186 13.81 -11.40 -16.51
N LYS A 187 14.63 -11.08 -15.51
CA LYS A 187 15.66 -10.05 -15.65
C LYS A 187 16.72 -10.53 -16.64
N PRO A 188 16.93 -9.84 -17.78
CA PRO A 188 17.98 -10.24 -18.71
C PRO A 188 19.37 -10.02 -18.09
N SER A 189 20.31 -10.89 -18.48
CA SER A 189 21.72 -10.82 -18.10
C SER A 189 22.53 -9.82 -18.95
N GLN A 190 21.96 -9.35 -20.06
CA GLN A 190 22.59 -8.46 -21.03
C GLN A 190 21.89 -7.09 -21.08
N LYS A 191 22.64 -6.06 -21.47
CA LYS A 191 22.20 -4.69 -21.75
C LYS A 191 22.09 -4.48 -23.28
N PRO A 192 21.34 -3.47 -23.76
CA PRO A 192 20.50 -2.53 -23.00
C PRO A 192 19.29 -3.22 -22.37
N TYR A 193 18.82 -2.69 -21.25
CA TYR A 193 17.61 -3.16 -20.59
C TYR A 193 16.34 -2.69 -21.32
N ASN A 194 15.24 -3.41 -21.06
CA ASN A 194 13.92 -3.04 -21.55
C ASN A 194 13.45 -1.70 -20.92
N PRO A 195 12.89 -0.74 -21.70
CA PRO A 195 12.49 0.56 -21.19
C PRO A 195 11.42 0.51 -20.10
N GLU A 196 10.40 -0.34 -20.22
CA GLU A 196 9.35 -0.45 -19.22
C GLU A 196 9.89 -0.95 -17.87
N TYR A 197 10.84 -1.89 -17.86
CA TYR A 197 11.54 -2.34 -16.65
C TYR A 197 12.34 -1.21 -15.98
N ILE A 198 13.06 -0.39 -16.77
CA ILE A 198 13.80 0.76 -16.23
C ILE A 198 12.84 1.84 -15.72
N GLY A 199 11.75 2.11 -16.45
CA GLY A 199 10.67 3.00 -16.00
C GLY A 199 10.00 2.53 -14.71
N ILE A 200 9.84 1.21 -14.51
CA ILE A 200 9.37 0.67 -13.23
C ILE A 200 10.35 0.97 -12.11
N LEU A 201 11.64 0.68 -12.26
CA LEU A 201 12.64 0.95 -11.22
C LEU A 201 12.77 2.45 -10.91
N HIS A 202 12.75 3.29 -11.95
CA HIS A 202 12.75 4.75 -11.84
C HIS A 202 11.68 5.27 -10.87
N MET A 203 10.45 4.75 -10.94
CA MET A 203 9.35 5.20 -10.07
C MET A 203 9.59 4.95 -8.57
N PHE A 204 10.53 4.08 -8.17
CA PHE A 204 10.82 3.76 -6.76
C PHE A 204 12.10 4.44 -6.21
N GLY A 205 12.71 5.37 -6.95
CA GLY A 205 13.89 6.11 -6.48
C GLY A 205 13.66 6.87 -5.16
N ASP A 206 14.73 7.08 -4.39
CA ASP A 206 14.65 7.67 -3.04
C ASP A 206 14.65 9.21 -3.03
N SER A 207 13.72 9.86 -3.73
CA SER A 207 13.53 11.32 -3.66
C SER A 207 12.08 11.73 -3.99
N GLU A 208 11.68 12.95 -3.63
CA GLU A 208 10.34 13.50 -3.90
C GLU A 208 10.03 13.60 -5.41
N ALA A 209 11.06 13.54 -6.27
CA ALA A 209 10.91 13.49 -7.72
C ALA A 209 10.27 12.20 -8.30
N TYR A 210 10.30 11.07 -7.58
CA TYR A 210 9.82 9.78 -8.10
C TYR A 210 8.46 9.39 -7.53
N ALA A 211 7.54 8.97 -8.40
CA ALA A 211 6.12 8.76 -8.08
C ALA A 211 5.86 7.87 -6.84
N PHE A 212 6.65 6.81 -6.64
CA PHE A 212 6.46 5.81 -5.58
C PHE A 212 7.64 5.76 -4.60
N SER A 213 8.34 6.89 -4.44
CA SER A 213 9.42 7.06 -3.46
C SER A 213 8.94 6.90 -2.02
N ILE A 214 9.89 6.66 -1.11
CA ILE A 214 9.61 6.64 0.33
C ILE A 214 9.07 8.00 0.82
N HIS A 215 9.58 9.11 0.29
CA HIS A 215 9.13 10.46 0.61
C HIS A 215 7.64 10.64 0.25
N ASN A 216 7.26 10.31 -0.98
CA ASN A 216 5.89 10.52 -1.47
C ASN A 216 4.89 9.56 -0.83
N LEU A 217 5.29 8.31 -0.51
CA LEU A 217 4.44 7.38 0.22
C LEU A 217 4.22 7.79 1.69
N LEU A 218 5.24 8.33 2.36
CA LEU A 218 5.09 8.92 3.69
C LEU A 218 4.19 10.16 3.65
N GLN A 219 4.34 11.02 2.63
CA GLN A 219 3.50 12.19 2.41
C GLN A 219 2.01 11.81 2.25
N ALA A 220 1.71 10.86 1.36
CA ALA A 220 0.35 10.36 1.12
C ALA A 220 -0.26 9.62 2.33
N GLY A 221 0.59 9.05 3.18
CA GLY A 221 0.19 8.32 4.39
C GLY A 221 0.09 9.15 5.67
N ARG A 222 0.39 10.47 5.66
CA ARG A 222 0.43 11.29 6.90
C ARG A 222 -0.85 11.19 7.74
N SER A 223 -2.03 11.12 7.12
CA SER A 223 -3.32 10.95 7.81
C SER A 223 -3.50 9.59 8.49
N TYR A 224 -2.75 8.57 8.07
CA TYR A 224 -2.73 7.21 8.64
C TYR A 224 -1.51 6.99 9.56
N GLY A 225 -0.87 8.07 10.01
CA GLY A 225 0.26 8.03 10.95
C GLY A 225 1.63 7.72 10.34
N LEU A 226 1.77 7.70 9.01
CA LEU A 226 3.08 7.55 8.37
C LEU A 226 3.94 8.80 8.61
N ALA A 227 5.12 8.60 9.19
CA ALA A 227 6.11 9.64 9.46
C ALA A 227 7.52 9.04 9.47
N ALA A 228 8.53 9.86 9.16
CA ALA A 228 9.92 9.41 9.15
C ALA A 228 10.39 9.03 10.57
N GLY A 229 10.93 7.81 10.71
CA GLY A 229 11.30 7.21 12.00
C GLY A 229 10.19 6.39 12.68
N SER A 230 8.94 6.46 12.21
CA SER A 230 7.82 5.67 12.74
C SER A 230 7.66 4.34 12.01
N TRP A 231 7.22 3.30 12.74
CA TRP A 231 6.66 2.09 12.13
C TRP A 231 5.15 2.24 11.96
N VAL A 232 4.61 1.62 10.92
CA VAL A 232 3.16 1.54 10.65
C VAL A 232 2.76 0.12 10.27
N GLY A 233 1.52 -0.26 10.57
CA GLY A 233 0.98 -1.57 10.22
C GLY A 233 0.52 -1.70 8.75
N PRO A 234 0.29 -2.94 8.27
CA PRO A 234 -0.13 -3.21 6.90
C PRO A 234 -1.38 -2.42 6.44
N TYR A 235 -2.40 -2.29 7.29
CA TYR A 235 -3.62 -1.53 6.96
C TYR A 235 -3.32 -0.08 6.57
N ALA A 236 -2.60 0.65 7.43
CA ALA A 236 -2.19 2.04 7.19
C ALA A 236 -1.34 2.16 5.91
N MET A 237 -0.48 1.17 5.64
CA MET A 237 0.31 1.12 4.41
C MET A 237 -0.57 0.94 3.16
N CYS A 238 -1.54 0.02 3.17
CA CYS A 238 -2.48 -0.17 2.07
C CYS A 238 -3.29 1.09 1.77
N ARG A 239 -3.74 1.82 2.80
CA ARG A 239 -4.45 3.09 2.63
C ARG A 239 -3.54 4.23 2.16
N ALA A 240 -2.27 4.27 2.60
CA ALA A 240 -1.27 5.21 2.07
C ALA A 240 -1.05 5.02 0.56
N TRP A 241 -0.93 3.78 0.08
CA TRP A 241 -0.88 3.47 -1.36
C TRP A 241 -2.13 3.92 -2.11
N GLN A 242 -3.33 3.70 -1.53
CA GLN A 242 -4.58 4.13 -2.15
C GLN A 242 -4.67 5.66 -2.27
N THR A 243 -4.09 6.41 -1.33
CA THR A 243 -3.96 7.88 -1.45
C THR A 243 -2.92 8.27 -2.49
N LEU A 244 -1.73 7.67 -2.45
CA LEU A 244 -0.63 8.02 -3.36
C LEU A 244 -1.01 7.81 -4.83
N VAL A 245 -1.61 6.66 -5.16
CA VAL A 245 -2.09 6.35 -6.52
C VAL A 245 -3.11 7.36 -7.02
N ARG A 246 -4.00 7.84 -6.14
CA ARG A 246 -5.02 8.84 -6.49
C ARG A 246 -4.37 10.21 -6.75
N THR A 247 -3.57 10.70 -5.81
CA THR A 247 -2.96 12.03 -5.88
C THR A 247 -1.93 12.14 -7.01
N ASN A 248 -1.13 11.10 -7.26
CA ASN A 248 -0.21 11.09 -8.41
C ASN A 248 -0.97 11.17 -9.74
N ARG A 249 -2.09 10.45 -9.88
CA ARG A 249 -2.96 10.54 -11.06
C ARG A 249 -3.53 11.95 -11.23
N GLU A 250 -4.08 12.54 -10.16
CA GLU A 250 -4.61 13.90 -10.17
C GLU A 250 -3.55 14.93 -10.62
N GLN A 251 -2.27 14.70 -10.33
CA GLN A 251 -1.14 15.53 -10.76
C GLN A 251 -0.68 15.23 -12.20
N SER A 252 -0.59 13.97 -12.61
CA SER A 252 -0.24 13.57 -13.99
C SER A 252 -1.30 13.96 -15.04
N GLU A 253 -2.49 14.36 -14.60
CA GLU A 253 -3.53 14.95 -15.46
C GLU A 253 -3.32 16.46 -15.70
N VAL A 254 -2.33 17.09 -15.04
CA VAL A 254 -1.94 18.51 -15.17
C VAL A 254 -0.59 18.68 -15.89
N VAL A 255 0.28 17.67 -15.85
CA VAL A 255 1.63 17.67 -16.46
C VAL A 255 1.83 16.37 -17.24
N ASP A 256 2.28 16.46 -18.50
CA ASP A 256 2.22 15.37 -19.51
C ASP A 256 2.76 13.99 -19.07
N GLY A 257 1.86 13.18 -18.51
CA GLY A 257 1.71 11.74 -18.74
C GLY A 257 2.74 10.76 -18.14
N HIS A 258 3.98 11.16 -17.87
CA HIS A 258 5.04 10.21 -17.49
C HIS A 258 5.00 9.83 -15.99
N GLY A 259 4.93 8.53 -15.68
CA GLY A 259 5.05 8.00 -14.31
C GLY A 259 3.73 7.78 -13.53
N SER A 260 2.56 7.83 -14.19
CA SER A 260 1.27 7.53 -13.54
C SER A 260 1.07 6.03 -13.27
N PHE A 261 0.32 5.68 -12.21
CA PHE A 261 0.04 4.28 -11.86
C PHE A 261 -1.02 3.69 -12.82
N PRO A 262 -0.75 2.60 -13.56
CA PRO A 262 -1.58 2.13 -14.69
C PRO A 262 -2.72 1.19 -14.26
N MET A 263 -3.14 1.24 -13.00
CA MET A 263 -4.09 0.30 -12.39
C MET A 263 -5.02 1.00 -11.40
N ALA A 264 -6.26 0.54 -11.31
CA ALA A 264 -7.11 0.85 -10.15
C ALA A 264 -6.54 0.19 -8.89
N LEU A 265 -6.78 0.77 -7.70
CA LEU A 265 -6.33 0.20 -6.42
C LEU A 265 -7.50 0.08 -5.44
N TYR A 266 -7.81 -1.17 -5.05
CA TYR A 266 -8.88 -1.52 -4.12
C TYR A 266 -8.28 -2.11 -2.83
N VAL A 267 -8.39 -1.37 -1.73
CA VAL A 267 -8.14 -1.90 -0.38
C VAL A 267 -9.40 -2.60 0.10
N VAL A 268 -9.30 -3.90 0.40
CA VAL A 268 -10.45 -4.74 0.80
C VAL A 268 -10.46 -4.90 2.32
N SER A 269 -11.16 -3.99 3.00
CA SER A 269 -11.46 -4.05 4.44
C SER A 269 -12.88 -4.58 4.70
N GLY A 270 -13.15 -5.05 5.92
CA GLY A 270 -14.48 -5.54 6.33
C GLY A 270 -15.52 -4.43 6.55
N ASP A 271 -15.05 -3.22 6.85
CA ASP A 271 -15.81 -1.98 6.99
C ASP A 271 -15.10 -0.82 6.25
N GLU A 272 -15.78 0.31 6.04
CA GLU A 272 -15.31 1.42 5.19
C GLU A 272 -14.00 2.07 5.71
N ASP A 273 -13.84 2.10 7.04
CA ASP A 273 -12.72 2.72 7.76
C ASP A 273 -11.71 1.73 8.37
N GLY A 274 -12.02 0.43 8.44
CA GLY A 274 -11.14 -0.60 9.03
C GLY A 274 -11.19 -0.71 10.57
N GLU A 275 -11.99 0.14 11.23
CA GLU A 275 -11.99 0.34 12.69
C GLU A 275 -12.78 -0.74 13.46
N ARG A 276 -13.71 -1.44 12.82
CA ARG A 276 -14.56 -2.46 13.47
C ARG A 276 -14.10 -3.89 13.24
N GLY A 277 -13.29 -4.10 12.20
CA GLY A 277 -12.86 -5.43 11.76
C GLY A 277 -13.98 -6.25 11.13
N GLY A 278 -13.58 -7.35 10.49
CA GLY A 278 -14.49 -8.29 9.80
C GLY A 278 -13.75 -9.08 8.72
N ALA A 279 -14.36 -10.16 8.25
CA ALA A 279 -13.84 -10.92 7.12
C ALA A 279 -13.85 -10.04 5.85
N PRO A 280 -12.75 -9.92 5.09
CA PRO A 280 -12.67 -9.01 3.95
C PRO A 280 -13.45 -9.55 2.76
N VAL A 281 -14.52 -8.84 2.37
CA VAL A 281 -15.37 -9.21 1.23
C VAL A 281 -14.96 -8.43 -0.01
N VAL A 282 -14.53 -9.14 -1.05
CA VAL A 282 -14.25 -8.56 -2.37
C VAL A 282 -15.56 -8.20 -3.06
N CYS A 283 -16.00 -6.94 -2.96
CA CYS A 283 -17.20 -6.47 -3.63
C CYS A 283 -16.90 -6.16 -5.11
N ILE A 284 -17.52 -6.92 -6.01
CA ILE A 284 -17.35 -6.76 -7.47
C ILE A 284 -17.87 -5.40 -7.96
N ASP A 285 -18.91 -4.86 -7.33
CA ASP A 285 -19.48 -3.56 -7.71
C ASP A 285 -18.59 -2.39 -7.28
N VAL A 286 -17.97 -2.46 -6.10
CA VAL A 286 -16.93 -1.50 -5.67
C VAL A 286 -15.71 -1.58 -6.61
N ALA A 287 -15.26 -2.79 -6.97
CA ALA A 287 -14.18 -2.95 -7.93
C ALA A 287 -14.52 -2.39 -9.32
N ALA A 288 -15.76 -2.60 -9.79
CA ALA A 288 -16.24 -2.05 -11.06
C ALA A 288 -16.35 -0.52 -11.03
N GLN A 289 -16.82 0.06 -9.92
CA GLN A 289 -16.87 1.52 -9.72
C GLN A 289 -15.47 2.13 -9.71
N LEU A 290 -14.54 1.56 -8.95
CA LEU A 290 -13.14 2.01 -8.93
C LEU A 290 -12.47 1.95 -10.31
N CYS A 291 -12.76 0.92 -11.11
CA CYS A 291 -12.33 0.83 -12.52
C CYS A 291 -13.01 1.89 -13.41
N CYS A 292 -14.31 2.15 -13.22
CA CYS A 292 -15.04 3.17 -13.96
C CYS A 292 -14.44 4.56 -13.70
N ASP A 293 -14.19 4.90 -12.44
CA ASP A 293 -13.58 6.16 -12.00
C ASP A 293 -12.11 6.27 -12.45
N PHE A 294 -11.37 5.16 -12.46
CA PHE A 294 -10.02 5.10 -13.04
C PHE A 294 -10.04 5.41 -14.56
N ASN A 295 -11.03 4.90 -15.29
CA ASN A 295 -11.20 5.15 -16.72
C ASN A 295 -11.95 6.46 -17.06
N LYS A 296 -12.34 7.27 -16.08
CA LYS A 296 -13.21 8.46 -16.27
C LYS A 296 -14.53 8.11 -17.02
N GLY A 297 -15.08 6.94 -16.77
CA GLY A 297 -16.28 6.42 -17.46
C GLY A 297 -16.06 5.88 -18.87
N GLN A 298 -14.84 5.92 -19.43
CA GLN A 298 -14.56 5.49 -20.81
C GLN A 298 -14.56 3.96 -21.00
N SER A 299 -14.37 3.20 -19.92
CA SER A 299 -14.39 1.73 -19.91
C SER A 299 -14.93 1.23 -18.58
N THR A 300 -15.65 0.11 -18.62
CA THR A 300 -16.19 -0.58 -17.42
C THR A 300 -15.15 -1.39 -16.65
N TRP A 301 -13.91 -1.48 -17.15
CA TRP A 301 -12.83 -2.20 -16.48
C TRP A 301 -11.44 -1.59 -16.69
N SER A 302 -10.61 -1.66 -15.66
CA SER A 302 -9.18 -1.34 -15.67
C SER A 302 -8.42 -2.50 -15.02
N PRO A 303 -7.18 -2.79 -15.40
CA PRO A 303 -6.31 -3.64 -14.59
C PRO A 303 -6.28 -3.14 -13.13
N ILE A 304 -6.42 -4.04 -12.15
CA ILE A 304 -6.65 -3.66 -10.75
C ILE A 304 -5.67 -4.38 -9.80
N LEU A 305 -5.15 -3.61 -8.84
CA LEU A 305 -4.40 -4.08 -7.68
C LEU A 305 -5.36 -4.17 -6.49
N LEU A 306 -5.52 -5.36 -5.92
CA LEU A 306 -6.21 -5.59 -4.67
C LEU A 306 -5.20 -5.71 -3.54
N LEU A 307 -5.44 -5.02 -2.42
CA LEU A 307 -4.69 -5.16 -1.18
C LEU A 307 -5.66 -5.58 -0.08
N VAL A 308 -5.41 -6.73 0.56
CA VAL A 308 -6.28 -7.34 1.56
C VAL A 308 -5.57 -7.35 2.93
N PRO A 309 -5.66 -6.26 3.71
CA PRO A 309 -5.10 -6.20 5.07
C PRO A 309 -5.88 -7.09 6.03
N LEU A 310 -5.16 -7.81 6.90
CA LEU A 310 -5.67 -8.88 7.75
C LEU A 310 -4.99 -8.89 9.13
N VAL A 311 -5.70 -9.42 10.13
CA VAL A 311 -5.17 -9.75 11.46
C VAL A 311 -5.58 -11.18 11.81
N LEU A 312 -4.69 -12.14 11.56
CA LEU A 312 -4.96 -13.58 11.58
C LEU A 312 -4.61 -14.25 12.92
N GLY A 313 -4.73 -13.51 14.02
CA GLY A 313 -4.38 -13.93 15.37
C GLY A 313 -4.01 -12.76 16.28
N LEU A 314 -3.68 -13.04 17.54
CA LEU A 314 -3.31 -12.02 18.53
C LEU A 314 -1.78 -11.86 18.61
N ASP A 315 -1.08 -12.75 19.32
CA ASP A 315 0.39 -12.71 19.45
C ASP A 315 1.15 -13.46 18.34
N LYS A 316 0.44 -14.38 17.69
CA LYS A 316 0.91 -15.34 16.66
C LYS A 316 -0.20 -15.61 15.65
N LEU A 317 0.17 -16.02 14.45
CA LEU A 317 -0.75 -16.59 13.46
C LEU A 317 -1.50 -17.80 14.04
N ASN A 318 -2.83 -17.82 13.88
CA ASN A 318 -3.64 -18.99 14.23
C ASN A 318 -3.40 -20.12 13.20
N PRO A 319 -2.97 -21.34 13.61
CA PRO A 319 -2.64 -22.42 12.69
C PRO A 319 -3.77 -22.83 11.72
N ARG A 320 -5.03 -22.56 12.07
CA ARG A 320 -6.19 -22.76 11.17
C ARG A 320 -6.02 -22.07 9.82
N TYR A 321 -5.32 -20.93 9.79
CA TYR A 321 -5.16 -20.10 8.59
C TYR A 321 -3.92 -20.43 7.77
N ILE A 322 -2.98 -21.24 8.29
CA ILE A 322 -1.74 -21.62 7.57
C ILE A 322 -2.05 -22.29 6.20
N PRO A 323 -2.98 -23.26 6.08
CA PRO A 323 -3.35 -23.82 4.78
C PRO A 323 -3.93 -22.79 3.81
N LEU A 324 -4.78 -21.89 4.31
CA LEU A 324 -5.44 -20.85 3.51
C LEU A 324 -4.43 -19.84 2.97
N LEU A 325 -3.45 -19.43 3.79
CA LEU A 325 -2.34 -18.59 3.36
C LEU A 325 -1.48 -19.26 2.28
N LYS A 326 -1.16 -20.55 2.43
CA LYS A 326 -0.43 -21.33 1.40
C LYS A 326 -1.19 -21.32 0.07
N GLU A 327 -2.51 -21.50 0.11
CA GLU A 327 -3.34 -21.50 -1.09
C GLU A 327 -3.32 -20.16 -1.83
N THR A 328 -3.19 -19.02 -1.15
CA THR A 328 -3.08 -17.70 -1.82
C THR A 328 -1.86 -17.55 -2.74
N PHE A 329 -0.80 -18.34 -2.55
CA PHE A 329 0.37 -18.37 -3.44
C PHE A 329 0.14 -19.24 -4.70
N THR A 330 -0.95 -20.02 -4.75
CA THR A 330 -1.32 -20.85 -5.90
C THR A 330 -2.09 -20.08 -6.98
N PHE A 331 -2.68 -18.93 -6.63
CA PHE A 331 -3.51 -18.16 -7.54
C PHE A 331 -2.64 -17.39 -8.55
N PRO A 332 -2.89 -17.48 -9.87
CA PRO A 332 -2.13 -16.73 -10.89
C PRO A 332 -2.14 -15.20 -10.73
N GLN A 333 -3.07 -14.68 -9.93
CA GLN A 333 -3.20 -13.28 -9.53
C GLN A 333 -2.25 -12.89 -8.38
N SER A 334 -1.63 -13.85 -7.70
CA SER A 334 -0.93 -13.63 -6.42
C SER A 334 0.30 -12.72 -6.56
N LEU A 335 0.30 -11.66 -5.75
CA LEU A 335 1.47 -10.81 -5.51
C LEU A 335 2.14 -11.14 -4.17
N GLY A 336 1.75 -12.22 -3.50
CA GLY A 336 2.28 -12.58 -2.19
C GLY A 336 1.77 -11.66 -1.07
N ILE A 337 2.58 -11.52 -0.02
CA ILE A 337 2.18 -10.95 1.27
C ILE A 337 3.24 -9.95 1.76
N LEU A 338 2.82 -8.77 2.22
CA LEU A 338 3.64 -7.88 3.05
C LEU A 338 3.20 -8.00 4.51
N GLY A 339 4.11 -7.92 5.47
CA GLY A 339 3.78 -8.01 6.89
C GLY A 339 4.99 -8.26 7.78
N GLY A 340 4.75 -8.32 9.09
CA GLY A 340 5.80 -8.50 10.10
C GLY A 340 5.75 -7.46 11.22
N LYS A 341 6.44 -7.77 12.31
CA LYS A 341 6.48 -6.96 13.55
C LYS A 341 7.21 -5.63 13.33
N PRO A 342 7.05 -4.65 14.24
CA PRO A 342 7.84 -3.42 14.25
C PRO A 342 9.34 -3.69 14.10
N GLY A 343 9.94 -3.17 13.03
CA GLY A 343 11.35 -3.36 12.71
C GLY A 343 11.73 -4.71 12.07
N THR A 344 10.75 -5.56 11.68
CA THR A 344 10.99 -6.87 11.04
C THR A 344 10.06 -7.15 9.86
N SER A 345 9.59 -6.14 9.13
CA SER A 345 8.67 -6.34 8.00
C SER A 345 9.37 -6.97 6.80
N THR A 346 8.73 -7.92 6.13
CA THR A 346 9.28 -8.66 4.98
C THR A 346 8.27 -8.73 3.84
N TYR A 347 8.75 -9.04 2.63
CA TYR A 347 7.89 -9.34 1.49
C TYR A 347 7.96 -10.84 1.16
N ILE A 348 6.91 -11.58 1.54
CA ILE A 348 6.80 -13.01 1.32
C ILE A 348 6.22 -13.25 -0.08
N ALA A 349 7.02 -13.87 -0.95
CA ALA A 349 6.70 -14.05 -2.37
C ALA A 349 6.38 -15.51 -2.75
N GLY A 350 6.64 -16.47 -1.86
CA GLY A 350 6.25 -17.86 -2.08
C GLY A 350 6.25 -18.73 -0.85
N VAL A 351 5.96 -20.02 -1.05
CA VAL A 351 5.98 -21.06 -0.03
C VAL A 351 6.59 -22.36 -0.58
N GLN A 352 7.25 -23.11 0.31
CA GLN A 352 7.64 -24.51 0.12
C GLN A 352 7.35 -25.25 1.44
N ASP A 353 6.68 -26.40 1.40
CA ASP A 353 6.18 -27.08 2.60
C ASP A 353 5.45 -26.10 3.55
N ASP A 354 5.83 -26.02 4.83
CA ASP A 354 5.35 -25.03 5.80
C ASP A 354 6.35 -23.88 6.03
N ARG A 355 7.06 -23.48 4.96
CA ARG A 355 8.03 -22.37 4.93
C ARG A 355 7.54 -21.25 4.00
N ALA A 356 7.65 -20.01 4.46
CA ALA A 356 7.49 -18.81 3.64
C ALA A 356 8.84 -18.38 3.07
N LEU A 357 8.91 -18.22 1.76
CA LEU A 357 10.07 -17.71 1.02
C LEU A 357 9.92 -16.20 0.81
N TYR A 358 10.91 -15.41 1.23
CA TYR A 358 10.77 -13.95 1.31
C TYR A 358 11.98 -13.16 0.80
N LEU A 359 11.68 -11.93 0.39
CA LEU A 359 12.63 -10.87 0.13
C LEU A 359 12.74 -9.97 1.37
N ASP A 360 13.99 -9.71 1.77
CA ASP A 360 14.34 -9.14 3.08
C ASP A 360 14.82 -7.69 2.91
N PRO A 361 14.06 -6.67 3.37
CA PRO A 361 14.44 -5.28 3.15
C PRO A 361 15.56 -4.78 4.08
N HIS A 362 16.01 -5.57 5.06
CA HIS A 362 16.88 -5.07 6.15
C HIS A 362 18.37 -4.94 5.77
N GLU A 363 18.75 -5.19 4.52
CA GLU A 363 20.08 -4.83 4.01
C GLU A 363 20.19 -3.31 3.82
N VAL A 364 21.37 -2.73 4.07
CA VAL A 364 21.61 -1.28 4.02
C VAL A 364 22.48 -0.89 2.83
N GLN A 365 21.85 -0.36 1.79
CA GLN A 365 22.49 0.04 0.53
C GLN A 365 22.53 1.58 0.40
N MET A 366 23.24 2.09 -0.62
CA MET A 366 23.17 3.51 -0.97
C MET A 366 21.87 3.81 -1.73
N ALA A 367 21.34 5.02 -1.59
CA ALA A 367 20.40 5.56 -2.57
C ALA A 367 21.04 5.56 -3.97
N VAL A 368 20.26 5.23 -5.00
CA VAL A 368 20.70 5.18 -6.40
C VAL A 368 19.63 5.79 -7.28
N ASP A 369 20.02 6.79 -8.09
CA ASP A 369 19.19 7.32 -9.17
C ASP A 369 19.24 6.38 -10.38
N ILE A 370 18.06 6.06 -10.92
CA ILE A 370 17.88 5.35 -12.18
C ILE A 370 16.98 6.25 -13.03
N ALA A 371 17.59 7.04 -13.91
CA ALA A 371 16.86 7.82 -14.90
C ALA A 371 16.13 6.90 -15.89
N ALA A 372 14.91 7.27 -16.30
CA ALA A 372 14.03 6.42 -17.09
C ALA A 372 14.58 6.07 -18.50
N ASP A 373 15.46 6.90 -19.04
CA ASP A 373 16.16 6.72 -20.31
C ASP A 373 17.48 5.94 -20.19
N ASN A 374 17.99 5.74 -18.97
CA ASN A 374 19.25 5.04 -18.73
C ASN A 374 19.10 3.52 -18.82
N LEU A 375 18.92 3.01 -20.04
CA LEU A 375 18.82 1.58 -20.34
C LEU A 375 20.09 0.78 -19.99
N GLU A 376 21.17 1.45 -19.60
CA GLU A 376 22.42 0.83 -19.14
C GLU A 376 22.70 1.05 -17.64
N ALA A 377 21.71 1.48 -16.85
CA ALA A 377 21.85 1.68 -15.41
C ALA A 377 22.37 0.42 -14.67
N ASP A 378 23.03 0.59 -13.52
CA ASP A 378 23.26 -0.53 -12.63
C ASP A 378 22.01 -0.82 -11.79
N THR A 379 21.39 -1.96 -12.08
CA THR A 379 20.18 -2.45 -11.41
C THR A 379 20.50 -3.52 -10.36
N SER A 380 21.78 -3.80 -10.08
CA SER A 380 22.23 -4.83 -9.12
C SER A 380 21.59 -4.68 -7.74
N SER A 381 21.55 -3.45 -7.20
CA SER A 381 20.97 -3.15 -5.88
C SER A 381 19.45 -3.39 -5.79
N TYR A 382 18.77 -3.59 -6.92
CA TYR A 382 17.32 -3.84 -6.98
C TYR A 382 16.97 -5.33 -7.16
N HIS A 383 17.93 -6.26 -7.01
CA HIS A 383 17.70 -7.69 -7.25
C HIS A 383 18.45 -8.58 -6.23
N CYS A 384 17.80 -9.64 -5.74
CA CYS A 384 18.36 -10.52 -4.71
C CYS A 384 18.65 -11.93 -5.21
N SER A 385 19.89 -12.39 -5.07
CA SER A 385 20.29 -13.79 -5.35
C SER A 385 20.20 -14.71 -4.12
N THR A 386 19.96 -14.16 -2.93
CA THR A 386 19.97 -14.92 -1.66
C THR A 386 18.55 -15.21 -1.19
N MET A 387 18.08 -16.44 -1.45
CA MET A 387 16.81 -16.93 -0.91
C MET A 387 16.84 -17.00 0.62
N ARG A 388 15.75 -16.59 1.27
CA ARG A 388 15.55 -16.66 2.73
C ARG A 388 14.18 -17.26 3.04
N ASP A 389 14.09 -18.02 4.13
CA ASP A 389 12.87 -18.72 4.54
C ASP A 389 12.54 -18.58 6.03
N LEU A 390 11.27 -18.34 6.38
CA LEU A 390 10.77 -18.45 7.76
C LEU A 390 9.66 -19.51 7.88
N ALA A 391 9.30 -19.90 9.10
CA ALA A 391 8.19 -20.82 9.32
C ALA A 391 6.85 -20.07 9.18
N LEU A 392 5.82 -20.71 8.63
CA LEU A 392 4.52 -20.06 8.47
C LEU A 392 3.88 -19.67 9.82
N ASP A 393 4.06 -20.48 10.86
CA ASP A 393 3.59 -20.19 12.23
C ASP A 393 4.37 -19.06 12.95
N LEU A 394 5.49 -18.63 12.37
CA LEU A 394 6.31 -17.50 12.83
C LEU A 394 6.05 -16.20 12.05
N ILE A 395 5.16 -16.22 11.05
CA ILE A 395 4.66 -15.00 10.42
C ILE A 395 3.85 -14.19 11.45
N ASP A 396 3.97 -12.87 11.41
CA ASP A 396 3.14 -12.00 12.25
C ASP A 396 1.66 -12.07 11.82
N PRO A 397 0.69 -12.17 12.74
CA PRO A 397 -0.72 -12.19 12.36
C PRO A 397 -1.18 -10.93 11.62
N SER A 398 -0.51 -9.78 11.77
CA SER A 398 -0.79 -8.56 10.99
C SER A 398 -0.03 -8.56 9.66
N LEU A 399 -0.78 -8.69 8.57
CA LEU A 399 -0.26 -8.77 7.21
C LEU A 399 -1.22 -8.14 6.20
N ALA A 400 -0.80 -7.98 4.95
CA ALA A 400 -1.68 -7.70 3.83
C ALA A 400 -1.30 -8.56 2.61
N ILE A 401 -2.32 -9.18 1.99
CA ILE A 401 -2.17 -10.03 0.81
C ILE A 401 -2.44 -9.19 -0.44
N GLY A 402 -1.57 -9.30 -1.45
CA GLY A 402 -1.72 -8.59 -2.73
C GLY A 402 -2.21 -9.50 -3.85
N PHE A 403 -3.11 -8.98 -4.70
CA PHE A 403 -3.51 -9.65 -5.94
C PHE A 403 -3.58 -8.67 -7.12
N TYR A 404 -3.15 -9.12 -8.30
CA TYR A 404 -3.26 -8.39 -9.56
C TYR A 404 -4.26 -9.08 -10.51
N CYS A 405 -5.30 -8.34 -10.91
CA CYS A 405 -6.30 -8.80 -11.88
C CYS A 405 -6.27 -7.90 -13.12
N ARG A 406 -5.69 -8.40 -14.23
CA ARG A 406 -5.62 -7.65 -15.50
C ARG A 406 -6.99 -7.33 -16.10
N ASP A 407 -7.96 -8.23 -15.93
CA ASP A 407 -9.30 -8.14 -16.48
C ASP A 407 -10.37 -8.61 -15.47
N LYS A 408 -11.64 -8.29 -15.73
CA LYS A 408 -12.77 -8.65 -14.85
C LYS A 408 -12.90 -10.16 -14.67
N GLY A 409 -12.54 -10.97 -15.67
CA GLY A 409 -12.51 -12.42 -15.58
C GLY A 409 -11.46 -12.92 -14.58
N LYS A 410 -10.29 -12.29 -14.51
CA LYS A 410 -9.29 -12.57 -13.46
C LYS A 410 -9.73 -12.13 -12.07
N LEU A 411 -10.58 -11.11 -11.95
CA LEU A 411 -11.19 -10.82 -10.64
C LEU A 411 -12.26 -11.85 -10.27
N LEU A 412 -13.14 -12.24 -11.19
CA LEU A 412 -14.18 -13.25 -10.90
C LEU A 412 -13.55 -14.62 -10.54
N LEU A 413 -12.56 -15.07 -11.31
CA LEU A 413 -11.77 -16.27 -10.98
C LEU A 413 -10.98 -16.16 -9.66
N LEU A 414 -10.75 -14.94 -9.17
CA LEU A 414 -10.20 -14.71 -7.83
C LEU A 414 -11.33 -14.76 -6.79
N SER A 415 -12.44 -14.05 -6.98
CA SER A 415 -13.56 -14.01 -6.03
C SER A 415 -14.18 -15.38 -5.82
N ASP A 416 -14.35 -16.21 -6.85
CA ASP A 416 -15.00 -17.51 -6.71
C ASP A 416 -14.17 -18.48 -5.83
N LYS A 417 -12.84 -18.34 -5.87
CA LYS A 417 -11.90 -19.11 -5.03
C LYS A 417 -11.69 -18.47 -3.67
N CYS A 418 -11.39 -17.17 -3.65
CA CYS A 418 -11.22 -16.39 -2.44
C CYS A 418 -12.49 -16.30 -1.60
N TRP A 419 -13.69 -16.43 -2.14
CA TRP A 419 -14.91 -16.45 -1.32
C TRP A 419 -14.90 -17.63 -0.35
N SER A 420 -14.41 -18.80 -0.78
CA SER A 420 -14.21 -19.95 0.11
C SER A 420 -13.16 -19.69 1.19
N LEU A 421 -12.04 -19.02 0.83
CA LEU A 421 -10.91 -18.80 1.75
C LEU A 421 -11.10 -17.59 2.68
N LEU A 422 -11.43 -16.42 2.13
CA LEU A 422 -11.59 -15.15 2.84
C LEU A 422 -12.84 -15.12 3.75
N SER A 423 -13.89 -15.90 3.45
CA SER A 423 -15.00 -16.10 4.41
C SER A 423 -14.67 -17.13 5.51
N SER A 424 -13.55 -17.86 5.36
CA SER A 424 -13.03 -18.81 6.34
C SER A 424 -11.83 -18.27 7.15
N LEU A 425 -11.42 -17.01 6.87
CA LEU A 425 -10.37 -16.24 7.54
C LEU A 425 -10.99 -15.32 8.61
#